data_AF-A0A1C4GAI4-F1
#
_entry.id   AF-A0A1C4GAI4-F1
#
_cell.length_a   1.000
_cell.length_b   1.000
_cell.length_c   1.000
_cell.angle_alpha   90.00
_cell.angle_beta   90.00
_cell.angle_gamma   90.00
#
_symmetry.space_group_name_H-M   'P 1'
#
loop_
_entity.id
_entity.type
_entity.pdbx_description
1 polymer ?
#
loop_
_entity_poly.entity_id
_entity_poly.type
_entity_poly.pdbx_seq_one_letter_code
_entity_poly.pdbx_strand_id
1 'polypeptide(L)'
;MLQQITITAKGAIQYVYDEGGNKLRKIVTDNTVHLPKITTTDYVTGMVYQNDTLQFIPHKEGRVRLVLKTGQAPQYVFDYFLKDHLGNIREV
;
A
#
# COMPACT_ATOMS: atom_id res chain seq x y z
N MET A 1 11.14 7.49 12.75
CA MET A 1 10.76 8.90 12.47
C MET A 1 9.29 9.00 12.08
N LEU A 2 8.57 10.04 12.53
CA LEU A 2 7.18 10.34 12.10
C LEU A 2 7.16 11.61 11.26
N GLN A 3 6.48 11.58 10.11
CA GLN A 3 6.23 12.74 9.25
C GLN A 3 4.72 12.89 9.03
N GLN A 4 4.19 14.10 9.14
CA GLN A 4 2.77 14.38 8.91
C GLN A 4 2.57 15.48 7.85
N ILE A 5 1.59 15.27 6.98
CA ILE A 5 1.11 16.23 5.99
C ILE A 5 -0.37 16.46 6.27
N THR A 6 -0.75 17.70 6.59
CA THR A 6 -2.15 18.09 6.78
C THR A 6 -2.68 18.75 5.52
N ILE A 7 -3.87 18.34 5.08
CA ILE A 7 -4.57 18.90 3.94
C ILE A 7 -5.81 19.60 4.49
N THR A 8 -5.81 20.93 4.48
CA THR A 8 -6.88 21.76 5.02
C THR A 8 -8.25 21.30 4.49
N ALA A 9 -9.18 21.07 5.42
CA ALA A 9 -10.54 20.58 5.16
C ALA A 9 -10.67 19.17 4.53
N LYS A 10 -9.57 18.45 4.25
CA LYS A 10 -9.62 17.10 3.67
C LYS A 10 -9.07 16.00 4.57
N GLY A 11 -8.18 16.33 5.50
CA GLY A 11 -7.63 15.37 6.46
C GLY A 11 -6.10 15.41 6.51
N ALA A 12 -5.45 14.26 6.68
CA ALA A 12 -3.99 14.20 6.83
C ALA A 12 -3.40 12.87 6.34
N ILE A 13 -2.10 12.89 6.05
CA ILE A 13 -1.30 11.70 5.76
C ILE A 13 -0.13 11.68 6.73
N GLN A 14 0.03 10.57 7.45
CA GLN A 14 1.17 10.32 8.33
C GLN A 14 2.03 9.20 7.75
N TYR A 15 3.35 9.34 7.88
CA TYR A 15 4.33 8.33 7.50
C TYR A 15 5.23 8.00 8.70
N VAL A 16 5.42 6.72 8.96
CA VAL A 16 6.36 6.21 9.96
C VAL A 16 7.51 5.54 9.23
N TYR A 17 8.73 5.88 9.63
CA TYR A 17 9.97 5.33 9.08
C TYR A 17 10.81 4.70 10.19
N ASP A 18 11.61 3.69 9.85
CA ASP A 18 12.68 3.20 10.72
C ASP A 18 13.87 4.19 10.76
N GLU A 19 14.93 3.80 11.47
CA GLU A 19 16.16 4.61 11.60
C GLU A 19 16.96 4.68 10.28
N GLY A 20 16.81 3.69 9.40
CA GLY A 20 17.43 3.65 8.08
C GLY A 20 16.67 4.45 7.02
N GLY A 21 15.55 5.08 7.36
CA GLY A 21 14.70 5.82 6.43
C GLY A 21 13.76 4.94 5.61
N ASN A 22 13.65 3.64 5.89
CA ASN A 22 12.66 2.78 5.25
C ASN A 22 11.27 3.11 5.79
N LYS A 23 10.29 3.22 4.90
CA LYS A 23 8.91 3.45 5.28
C LYS A 23 8.33 2.17 5.90
N LEU A 24 7.81 2.28 7.12
CA LEU A 24 7.15 1.20 7.85
C LEU A 24 5.63 1.30 7.75
N ARG A 25 5.08 2.52 7.77
CA ARG A 25 3.63 2.75 7.78
C ARG A 25 3.25 4.05 7.09
N LYS A 26 2.08 4.04 6.46
CA LYS A 26 1.35 5.22 5.99
C LYS A 26 -0.05 5.19 6.59
N ILE A 27 -0.51 6.29 7.18
CA ILE A 27 -1.88 6.43 7.68
C ILE A 27 -2.52 7.58 6.90
N VAL A 28 -3.65 7.32 6.25
CA VAL A 28 -4.45 8.34 5.56
C VAL A 28 -5.74 8.53 6.35
N THR A 29 -5.95 9.73 6.85
CA THR A 29 -7.22 10.17 7.42
C THR A 29 -7.92 11.02 6.37
N ASP A 30 -9.04 10.53 5.86
CA ASP A 30 -9.89 11.22 4.88
C ASP A 30 -11.16 11.73 5.55
N ASN A 31 -11.28 13.05 5.67
CA ASN A 31 -12.42 13.75 6.27
C ASN A 31 -13.40 14.27 5.21
N THR A 32 -13.23 13.90 3.94
CA THR A 32 -14.11 14.37 2.84
C THR A 32 -15.43 13.58 2.74
N VAL A 33 -15.53 12.49 3.49
CA VAL A 33 -16.70 11.61 3.59
C VAL A 33 -17.48 11.87 4.90
N HIS A 34 -18.73 11.39 4.99
CA HIS A 34 -19.63 11.67 6.13
C HIS A 34 -19.02 11.34 7.50
N LEU A 35 -18.25 10.25 7.60
CA LEU A 35 -17.46 9.89 8.78
C LEU A 35 -16.00 9.76 8.36
N PRO A 36 -15.04 10.32 9.13
CA PRO A 36 -13.62 10.19 8.83
C PRO A 36 -13.21 8.75 8.54
N LYS A 37 -12.64 8.52 7.36
CA LYS A 37 -12.13 7.21 6.96
C LYS A 37 -10.63 7.16 7.21
N ILE A 38 -10.20 6.22 8.04
CA ILE A 38 -8.78 5.96 8.29
C ILE A 38 -8.36 4.73 7.49
N THR A 39 -7.29 4.87 6.70
CA THR A 39 -6.66 3.77 5.98
C THR A 39 -5.21 3.66 6.40
N THR A 40 -4.83 2.54 6.99
CA THR A 40 -3.45 2.23 7.36
C THR A 40 -2.84 1.32 6.31
N THR A 41 -1.67 1.67 5.82
CA THR A 41 -0.84 0.85 4.93
C THR A 41 0.46 0.51 5.64
N ASP A 42 0.70 -0.77 5.89
CA ASP A 42 1.92 -1.27 6.50
C ASP A 42 2.86 -1.87 5.44
N TYR A 43 4.15 -1.62 5.65
CA TYR A 43 5.23 -2.08 4.79
C TYR A 43 6.15 -2.98 5.61
N VAL A 44 6.06 -4.29 5.38
CA VAL A 44 6.79 -5.30 6.15
C VAL A 44 7.63 -6.13 5.19
N THR A 45 8.95 -5.93 5.22
CA THR A 45 9.90 -6.66 4.33
C THR A 45 9.48 -6.59 2.86
N GLY A 46 9.00 -5.41 2.42
CA GLY A 46 8.50 -5.17 1.06
C GLY A 46 7.05 -5.61 0.81
N MET A 47 6.45 -6.45 1.65
CA MET A 47 5.03 -6.79 1.58
C MET A 47 4.18 -5.58 1.97
N VAL A 48 3.06 -5.40 1.28
CA VAL A 48 2.15 -4.27 1.51
C VAL A 48 0.83 -4.76 2.02
N TYR A 49 0.43 -4.25 3.19
CA TYR A 49 -0.84 -4.52 3.83
C TYR A 49 -1.67 -3.25 3.87
N GLN A 50 -2.98 -3.38 3.74
CA GLN A 50 -3.92 -2.28 3.98
C GLN A 50 -4.95 -2.75 5.01
N ASN A 51 -5.06 -2.03 6.13
CA ASN A 51 -5.94 -2.38 7.25
C ASN A 51 -5.80 -3.88 7.61
N ASP A 52 -4.57 -4.30 7.92
CA ASP A 52 -4.18 -5.67 8.28
C ASP A 52 -4.41 -6.74 7.19
N THR A 53 -4.87 -6.34 5.99
CA THR A 53 -5.10 -7.25 4.86
C THR A 53 -3.98 -7.16 3.84
N LEU A 54 -3.34 -8.30 3.54
CA LEU A 54 -2.29 -8.38 2.51
C LEU A 54 -2.84 -7.92 1.16
N GLN A 55 -2.20 -6.91 0.57
CA GLN A 55 -2.54 -6.42 -0.76
C GLN A 55 -1.67 -7.11 -1.81
N PHE A 56 -0.35 -7.10 -1.61
CA PHE A 56 0.57 -7.77 -2.51
C PHE A 56 1.95 -8.05 -1.88
N ILE A 57 2.64 -9.02 -2.49
CA ILE A 57 4.04 -9.34 -2.24
C ILE A 57 4.81 -9.00 -3.52
N PRO A 58 5.76 -8.05 -3.51
CA PRO A 58 6.56 -7.76 -4.69
C PRO A 58 7.58 -8.88 -4.96
N HIS A 59 7.90 -9.10 -6.23
CA HIS A 59 9.04 -9.90 -6.66
C HIS A 59 9.78 -9.16 -7.79
N LYS A 60 10.91 -9.71 -8.26
CA LYS A 60 11.80 -9.02 -9.22
C LYS A 60 11.10 -8.53 -10.49
N GLU A 61 10.15 -9.31 -10.97
CA GLU A 61 9.46 -9.10 -12.26
C GLU A 61 8.07 -8.50 -12.11
N GLY A 62 7.57 -8.30 -10.88
CA GLY A 62 6.15 -8.06 -10.69
C GLY A 62 5.69 -8.09 -9.25
N ARG A 63 4.47 -8.57 -9.04
CA ARG A 63 3.89 -8.80 -7.71
C ARG A 63 2.91 -9.96 -7.72
N VAL A 64 2.72 -10.54 -6.54
CA VAL A 64 1.67 -11.52 -6.26
C VAL A 64 0.57 -10.84 -5.45
N ARG A 65 -0.69 -10.96 -5.88
CA ARG A 65 -1.87 -10.46 -5.15
C ARG A 65 -2.69 -11.62 -4.61
N LEU A 66 -3.19 -11.45 -3.38
CA LEU A 66 -4.16 -12.37 -2.78
C LEU A 66 -5.57 -11.87 -3.09
N VAL A 67 -6.36 -12.68 -3.80
CA VAL A 67 -7.76 -12.39 -4.10
C VAL A 67 -8.64 -13.25 -3.19
N LEU A 68 -9.35 -12.58 -2.29
CA LEU A 68 -10.31 -13.19 -1.38
C LEU A 68 -11.73 -12.95 -1.91
N LYS A 69 -12.49 -14.02 -2.07
CA LYS A 69 -13.92 -13.97 -2.41
C LYS A 69 -14.68 -14.82 -1.40
N THR A 70 -15.79 -14.28 -0.88
CA THR A 70 -16.64 -14.99 0.08
C THR A 70 -17.06 -16.36 -0.46
N GLY A 71 -16.85 -17.42 0.32
CA GLY A 71 -17.20 -18.78 -0.05
C GLY A 71 -16.27 -19.45 -1.07
N GLN A 72 -15.12 -18.85 -1.40
CA GLN A 72 -14.11 -19.43 -2.29
C GLN A 72 -12.76 -19.54 -1.60
N ALA A 73 -11.97 -20.54 -1.99
CA ALA A 73 -10.59 -20.66 -1.54
C ALA A 73 -9.78 -19.44 -2.03
N PRO A 74 -8.84 -18.92 -1.22
CA PRO A 74 -7.97 -17.81 -1.62
C PRO A 74 -7.25 -18.11 -2.93
N GLN A 75 -7.20 -17.11 -3.83
CA GLN A 75 -6.53 -17.23 -5.11
C GLN A 75 -5.31 -16.31 -5.16
N TYR A 76 -4.23 -16.79 -5.77
CA TYR A 76 -3.02 -16.00 -6.01
C TYR A 76 -2.99 -15.57 -7.48
N VAL A 77 -2.87 -14.27 -7.71
CA VAL A 77 -2.75 -13.70 -9.06
C VAL A 77 -1.35 -13.12 -9.21
N PHE A 78 -0.67 -13.50 -10.30
CA PHE A 78 0.68 -13.04 -10.63
C PHE A 78 0.57 -11.97 -11.70
N ASP A 79 1.00 -10.77 -11.33
CA ASP A 79 1.06 -9.59 -12.17
C ASP A 79 2.53 -9.39 -12.59
N TYR A 80 2.84 -9.26 -13.88
CA TYR A 80 4.21 -9.09 -14.38
C TYR A 80 4.36 -7.70 -15.00
N PHE A 81 5.41 -6.98 -14.60
CA PHE A 81 5.60 -5.59 -15.01
C PHE A 81 6.39 -5.51 -16.30
N LEU A 82 5.76 -4.97 -17.35
CA LEU A 82 6.49 -4.49 -18.51
C LEU A 82 7.11 -3.13 -18.17
N LYS A 83 8.43 -3.04 -18.21
CA LYS A 83 9.19 -1.83 -17.87
C LYS A 83 9.78 -1.17 -19.10
N ASP A 84 9.83 0.15 -19.10
CA ASP A 84 10.61 0.91 -20.08
C ASP A 84 12.11 0.91 -19.75
N HIS A 85 12.91 1.57 -20.60
CA HIS A 85 14.36 1.66 -20.43
C HIS A 85 14.82 2.44 -19.18
N LEU A 86 13.92 3.17 -18.51
CA LEU A 86 14.17 3.88 -17.25
C LEU A 86 13.64 3.10 -16.03
N GLY A 87 13.03 1.93 -16.24
CA GLY A 87 12.48 1.08 -15.19
C GLY A 87 11.06 1.45 -14.74
N ASN A 88 10.37 2.38 -15.42
CA ASN A 88 8.98 2.69 -15.11
C ASN A 88 8.06 1.58 -15.59
N ILE A 89 7.06 1.22 -14.78
CA ILE A 89 6.04 0.24 -15.14
C ILE A 89 5.10 0.87 -16.18
N ARG A 90 4.94 0.18 -17.33
CA ARG A 90 4.08 0.60 -18.44
C ARG A 90 2.82 -0.25 -18.55
N GLU A 91 2.87 -1.50 -18.11
CA GLU A 91 1.76 -2.45 -18.13
C GLU A 91 1.89 -3.47 -16.98
N VAL A 92 0.76 -4.09 -16.61
CA VAL A 92 0.60 -5.09 -15.55
C VAL A 92 -0.15 -6.30 -16.09
#